data_AF-A0A482ZJZ4-F1
#
_entry.id   AF-A0A482ZJZ4-F1
#
_cell.length_a   1.000
_cell.length_b   1.000
_cell.length_c   1.000
_cell.angle_alpha   90.00
_cell.angle_beta   90.00
_cell.angle_gamma   90.00
#
_symmetry.space_group_name_H-M   'P 1'
#
loop_
_entity.id
_entity.type
_entity.pdbx_description
1 polymer ?
#
loop_
_entity_poly.entity_id
_entity_poly.type
_entity_poly.pdbx_seq_one_letter_code
_entity_poly.pdbx_strand_id
1 'polypeptide(L)'
;MLHTDPFELLLEALRTLLCDDGFSITSPPAVAALKTATNMLSWCSDPANHLVFAEFSTTLKTKLDAAFHGASRCKFQTKKERMWSNFHTIRCSDEFRRLWNTFLLQSLKSEVSSPIFYQYITDKFFRQLIALHFPTQDNMECSGIVLDSLTYEELNVLRYGAGYVCRALRKKVSAKPNKKELLLSLDELLEDQEENGSYDPTKDWIDITNRGGLLYVSDEAFRMFCAIEEVVRQHFRKDSAKDISTGMKKELCDRITSNEFVTSSWEVVAVDMDRTVGKQLLNMIVDLWVTVRGFSFAGAWLELYKQRTKKNLQCSKGLRKVLYTQPTD
;
A
#
# COMPACT_ATOMS: atom_id res chain seq x y z
N MET A 1 -19.26 -0.45 11.79
CA MET A 1 -18.72 -1.82 11.90
C MET A 1 -19.72 -2.74 11.24
N LEU A 2 -19.34 -3.40 10.15
CA LEU A 2 -20.17 -4.47 9.59
C LEU A 2 -20.25 -5.56 10.67
N HIS A 3 -21.46 -5.83 11.17
CA HIS A 3 -21.69 -6.93 12.11
C HIS A 3 -21.62 -8.24 11.33
N THR A 4 -20.41 -8.72 11.06
CA THR A 4 -20.24 -10.05 10.48
C THR A 4 -20.46 -11.09 11.58
N ASP A 5 -21.37 -12.02 11.32
CA ASP A 5 -21.73 -13.08 12.25
C ASP A 5 -20.51 -13.99 12.51
N PRO A 6 -20.04 -14.12 13.77
CA PRO A 6 -18.95 -15.03 14.12
C PRO A 6 -19.21 -16.47 13.68
N PHE A 7 -20.48 -16.88 13.65
CA PHE A 7 -20.89 -18.21 13.18
C PHE A 7 -20.44 -18.46 11.74
N GLU A 8 -20.76 -17.53 10.83
CA GLU A 8 -20.44 -17.64 9.41
C GLU A 8 -18.93 -17.57 9.16
N LEU A 9 -18.21 -16.73 9.91
CA LEU A 9 -16.74 -16.66 9.81
C LEU A 9 -16.07 -18.01 10.11
N LEU A 10 -16.58 -18.72 11.14
CA LEU A 10 -16.04 -20.03 11.53
C LEU A 10 -16.43 -21.12 10.54
N LEU A 11 -17.66 -21.05 10.03
CA LEU A 11 -18.15 -21.96 9.00
C LEU A 11 -17.33 -21.83 7.72
N GLU A 12 -16.99 -20.61 7.32
CA GLU A 12 -16.17 -20.35 6.14
C GLU A 12 -14.72 -20.83 6.31
N ALA A 13 -14.15 -20.68 7.52
CA ALA A 13 -12.84 -21.23 7.82
C ALA A 13 -12.82 -22.78 7.70
N LEU A 14 -13.89 -23.45 8.13
CA LEU A 14 -14.05 -24.91 7.98
C LEU A 14 -14.15 -25.33 6.51
N ARG A 15 -14.95 -24.62 5.71
CA ARG A 15 -15.06 -24.86 4.25
C ARG A 15 -13.72 -24.66 3.55
N THR A 16 -13.00 -23.60 3.90
CA THR A 16 -11.67 -23.30 3.35
C THR A 16 -10.68 -24.43 3.63
N LEU A 17 -10.74 -25.09 4.79
CA LEU A 17 -9.87 -26.24 5.10
C LEU A 17 -10.10 -27.40 4.13
N LEU A 18 -11.36 -27.71 3.81
CA LEU A 18 -11.70 -28.81 2.90
C LEU A 18 -11.28 -28.58 1.45
N CYS A 19 -11.10 -27.31 1.06
CA CYS A 19 -10.68 -26.92 -0.29
C CYS A 19 -9.18 -26.57 -0.38
N ASP A 20 -8.42 -26.64 0.72
CA ASP A 20 -7.01 -26.24 0.73
C ASP A 20 -6.10 -27.41 0.33
N ASP A 21 -5.40 -27.24 -0.79
CA ASP A 21 -4.49 -28.24 -1.37
C ASP A 21 -3.37 -28.68 -0.41
N GLY A 22 -3.04 -27.87 0.60
CA GLY A 22 -2.08 -28.22 1.65
C GLY A 22 -2.51 -29.44 2.48
N PHE A 23 -3.81 -29.75 2.51
CA PHE A 23 -4.34 -30.95 3.19
C PHE A 23 -4.51 -32.15 2.27
N SER A 24 -4.23 -32.02 0.96
CA SER A 24 -4.22 -33.14 0.01
C SER A 24 -3.08 -34.14 0.27
N ILE A 25 -2.12 -33.78 1.13
CA ILE A 25 -1.03 -34.65 1.56
C ILE A 25 -1.57 -35.76 2.47
N THR A 26 -1.22 -37.01 2.18
CA THR A 26 -1.67 -38.22 2.90
C THR A 26 -1.05 -38.41 4.30
N SER A 27 -0.60 -37.33 4.94
CA SER A 27 -0.04 -37.41 6.29
C SER A 27 -1.16 -37.71 7.30
N PRO A 28 -0.91 -38.55 8.32
CA PRO A 28 -1.91 -38.84 9.34
C PRO A 28 -2.52 -37.59 10.01
N PRO A 29 -1.74 -36.53 10.34
CA PRO A 29 -2.30 -35.29 10.89
C PRO A 29 -3.22 -34.52 9.94
N ALA A 30 -2.92 -34.51 8.64
CA ALA A 30 -3.74 -33.84 7.63
C ALA A 30 -5.05 -34.59 7.38
N VAL A 31 -4.98 -35.92 7.25
CA VAL A 31 -6.18 -36.78 7.13
C VAL A 31 -7.07 -36.64 8.36
N ALA A 32 -6.48 -36.59 9.56
CA ALA A 32 -7.22 -36.35 10.80
C ALA A 32 -7.88 -34.96 10.81
N ALA A 33 -7.17 -33.92 10.35
CA ALA A 33 -7.74 -32.57 10.27
C ALA A 33 -8.90 -32.47 9.28
N LEU A 34 -8.78 -33.07 8.09
CA LEU A 34 -9.87 -33.13 7.10
C LEU A 34 -11.08 -33.87 7.65
N LYS A 35 -10.87 -35.05 8.27
CA LYS A 35 -11.95 -35.82 8.89
C LYS A 35 -12.65 -35.02 9.98
N THR A 36 -11.90 -34.31 10.83
CA THR A 36 -12.48 -33.45 11.86
C THR A 36 -13.28 -32.29 11.25
N ALA A 37 -12.79 -31.66 10.18
CA ALA A 37 -13.50 -30.59 9.48
C ALA A 37 -14.82 -31.09 8.86
N THR A 38 -14.79 -32.22 8.15
CA THR A 38 -15.99 -32.85 7.57
C THR A 38 -17.02 -33.20 8.66
N ASN A 39 -16.57 -33.81 9.75
CA ASN A 39 -17.45 -34.17 10.86
C ASN A 39 -18.05 -32.92 11.53
N MET A 40 -17.25 -31.86 11.70
CA MET A 40 -17.72 -30.60 12.27
C MET A 40 -18.77 -29.92 11.38
N LEU A 41 -18.56 -29.89 10.05
CA LEU A 41 -19.55 -29.35 9.12
C LEU A 41 -20.86 -30.16 9.13
N SER A 42 -20.76 -31.49 9.21
CA SER A 42 -21.94 -32.34 9.35
C SER A 42 -22.64 -32.08 10.69
N TRP A 43 -21.89 -31.90 11.78
CA TRP A 43 -22.43 -31.65 13.12
C TRP A 43 -23.13 -30.30 13.22
N CYS A 44 -22.55 -29.25 12.64
CA CYS A 44 -23.14 -27.91 12.66
C CYS A 44 -24.29 -27.73 11.66
N SER A 45 -24.53 -28.69 10.76
CA SER A 45 -25.70 -28.69 9.86
C SER A 45 -27.00 -29.07 10.58
N ASP A 46 -26.92 -29.64 11.78
CA ASP A 46 -28.07 -29.93 12.63
C ASP A 46 -28.46 -28.66 13.43
N PRO A 47 -29.70 -28.15 13.27
CA PRO A 47 -30.19 -26.98 14.00
C PRO A 47 -30.06 -27.08 15.53
N ALA A 48 -30.11 -28.29 16.09
CA ALA A 48 -29.94 -28.48 17.54
C ALA A 48 -28.55 -28.06 18.04
N ASN A 49 -27.54 -28.08 17.17
CA ASN A 49 -26.16 -27.75 17.50
C ASN A 49 -25.79 -26.29 17.22
N HIS A 50 -26.64 -25.54 16.51
CA HIS A 50 -26.35 -24.16 16.10
C HIS A 50 -26.05 -23.25 17.28
N LEU A 51 -26.80 -23.38 18.38
CA LEU A 51 -26.61 -22.52 19.56
C LEU A 51 -25.22 -22.71 20.18
N VAL A 52 -24.78 -23.96 20.33
CA VAL A 52 -23.46 -24.30 20.88
C VAL A 52 -22.34 -23.81 19.95
N PHE A 53 -22.51 -23.98 18.64
CA PHE A 53 -21.54 -23.49 17.65
C PHE A 53 -21.46 -21.96 17.63
N ALA A 54 -22.60 -21.26 17.73
CA ALA A 54 -22.65 -19.80 17.79
C ALA A 54 -21.99 -19.24 19.06
N GLU A 55 -22.24 -19.87 20.21
CA GLU A 55 -21.62 -19.50 21.49
C GLU A 55 -20.10 -19.68 21.45
N PHE A 56 -19.64 -20.82 20.91
CA PHE A 56 -18.22 -21.05 20.70
C PHE A 56 -17.59 -20.03 19.76
N SER A 57 -18.22 -19.77 18.61
CA SER A 57 -17.73 -18.80 17.61
C SER A 57 -17.61 -17.38 18.20
N THR A 58 -18.59 -16.98 19.01
CA THR A 58 -18.60 -15.69 19.71
C THR A 58 -17.48 -15.62 20.75
N THR A 59 -17.26 -16.70 21.51
CA THR A 59 -16.18 -16.81 22.49
C THR A 59 -14.81 -16.74 21.82
N LEU A 60 -14.63 -17.47 20.71
CA LEU A 60 -13.42 -17.47 19.91
C LEU A 60 -13.12 -16.06 19.36
N LYS A 61 -14.12 -15.40 18.75
CA LYS A 61 -14.00 -14.02 18.28
C LYS A 61 -13.59 -13.08 19.41
N THR A 62 -14.25 -13.15 20.56
CA THR A 62 -13.95 -12.27 21.70
C THR A 62 -12.51 -12.43 22.17
N LYS A 63 -12.01 -13.67 22.26
CA LYS A 63 -10.61 -13.93 22.62
C LYS A 63 -9.63 -13.41 21.57
N LEU A 64 -9.93 -13.59 20.28
CA LEU A 64 -9.07 -13.10 19.21
C LEU A 64 -9.15 -11.58 19.03
N ASP A 65 -10.29 -10.96 19.35
CA ASP A 65 -10.46 -9.50 19.33
C ASP A 65 -9.52 -8.82 20.34
N ALA A 66 -9.16 -9.51 21.43
CA ALA A 66 -8.16 -9.02 22.38
C ALA A 66 -6.78 -8.78 21.72
N ALA A 67 -6.46 -9.46 20.60
CA ALA A 67 -5.21 -9.23 19.88
C ALA A 67 -5.11 -7.81 19.28
N PHE A 68 -6.25 -7.18 18.96
CA PHE A 68 -6.31 -5.82 18.41
C PHE A 68 -6.29 -4.72 19.49
N HIS A 69 -6.45 -5.08 20.77
CA HIS A 69 -6.50 -4.10 21.87
C HIS A 69 -5.10 -3.51 22.18
N GLY A 70 -5.06 -2.21 22.49
CA GLY A 70 -3.83 -1.50 22.87
C GLY A 70 -3.04 -0.88 21.71
N ALA A 71 -3.56 -0.95 20.48
CA ALA A 71 -2.91 -0.43 19.28
C ALA A 71 -3.20 1.07 18.99
N SER A 72 -4.02 1.76 19.80
CA SER A 72 -4.60 3.05 19.39
C SER A 72 -3.63 4.24 19.30
N ARG A 73 -2.40 4.16 19.83
CA ARG A 73 -1.42 5.28 19.83
C ARG A 73 -0.05 4.97 19.22
N CYS A 74 0.16 3.79 18.64
CA CYS A 74 1.44 3.39 18.05
C CYS A 74 1.42 3.55 16.51
N LYS A 75 2.58 3.59 15.87
CA LYS A 75 2.69 3.58 14.39
C LYS A 75 2.12 2.28 13.81
N PHE A 76 1.67 2.31 12.56
CA PHE A 76 0.98 1.18 11.92
C PHE A 76 1.79 -0.13 11.96
N GLN A 77 3.10 -0.08 11.63
CA GLN A 77 3.98 -1.25 11.70
C GLN A 77 4.04 -1.86 13.11
N THR A 78 4.21 -1.02 14.13
CA THR A 78 4.20 -1.44 15.54
C THR A 78 2.83 -2.00 15.94
N LYS A 79 1.73 -1.51 15.37
CA LYS A 79 0.39 -2.09 15.59
C LYS A 79 0.30 -3.49 15.00
N LYS A 80 0.79 -3.70 13.77
CA LYS A 80 0.79 -4.99 13.06
C LYS A 80 1.62 -6.04 13.82
N GLU A 81 2.85 -5.72 14.17
CA GLU A 81 3.74 -6.61 14.92
C GLU A 81 3.15 -6.98 16.28
N ARG A 82 2.62 -5.99 17.01
CA ARG A 82 1.99 -6.21 18.30
C ARG A 82 0.73 -7.07 18.19
N MET A 83 -0.09 -6.86 17.17
CA MET A 83 -1.28 -7.66 16.89
C MET A 83 -0.89 -9.14 16.67
N TRP A 84 0.08 -9.41 15.80
CA TRP A 84 0.56 -10.77 15.55
C TRP A 84 1.19 -11.40 16.79
N SER A 85 1.99 -10.64 17.55
CA SER A 85 2.56 -11.10 18.82
C SER A 85 1.47 -11.48 19.83
N ASN A 86 0.43 -10.66 19.96
CA ASN A 86 -0.71 -10.94 20.83
C ASN A 86 -1.49 -12.18 20.35
N PHE A 87 -1.75 -12.28 19.05
CA PHE A 87 -2.40 -13.45 18.44
C PHE A 87 -1.64 -14.74 18.73
N HIS A 88 -0.31 -14.75 18.53
CA HIS A 88 0.52 -15.90 18.82
C HIS A 88 0.55 -16.24 20.31
N THR A 89 0.55 -15.23 21.18
CA THR A 89 0.45 -15.44 22.63
C THR A 89 -0.87 -16.10 23.01
N ILE A 90 -1.99 -15.61 22.46
CA ILE A 90 -3.33 -16.16 22.69
C ILE A 90 -3.41 -17.61 22.21
N ARG A 91 -3.03 -17.88 20.95
CA ARG A 91 -3.18 -19.22 20.33
C ARG A 91 -2.31 -20.29 20.98
N CYS A 92 -1.20 -19.89 21.60
CA CYS A 92 -0.28 -20.79 22.30
C CYS A 92 -0.63 -20.98 23.78
N SER A 93 -1.55 -20.19 24.33
CA SER A 93 -1.96 -20.30 25.73
C SER A 93 -2.68 -21.63 26.03
N ASP A 94 -2.53 -22.12 27.26
CA ASP A 94 -3.22 -23.34 27.71
C ASP A 94 -4.73 -23.14 27.84
N GLU A 95 -5.17 -21.91 28.11
CA GLU A 95 -6.59 -21.56 28.09
C GLU A 95 -7.20 -21.73 26.70
N PHE A 96 -6.50 -21.26 25.65
CA PHE A 96 -6.97 -21.38 24.27
C PHE A 96 -7.01 -22.84 23.80
N ARG A 97 -6.00 -23.65 24.18
CA ARG A 97 -6.01 -25.10 23.91
C ARG A 97 -7.16 -25.81 24.60
N ARG A 98 -7.43 -25.48 25.88
CA ARG A 98 -8.57 -26.03 26.62
C ARG A 98 -9.91 -25.65 26.01
N LEU A 99 -10.07 -24.41 25.52
CA LEU A 99 -11.27 -23.96 24.83
C LEU A 99 -11.59 -24.86 23.62
N TRP A 100 -10.62 -25.07 22.72
CA TRP A 100 -10.79 -25.94 21.56
C TRP A 100 -11.03 -27.39 21.93
N ASN A 101 -10.27 -27.94 22.89
CA ASN A 101 -10.44 -29.33 23.30
C ASN A 101 -11.82 -29.58 23.93
N THR A 102 -12.31 -28.64 24.74
CA THR A 102 -13.65 -28.73 25.37
C THR A 102 -14.73 -28.71 24.30
N PHE A 103 -14.65 -27.78 23.36
CA PHE A 103 -15.60 -27.69 22.25
C PHE A 103 -15.60 -28.96 21.39
N LEU A 104 -14.42 -29.44 20.99
CA LEU A 104 -14.32 -30.62 20.13
C LEU A 104 -14.77 -31.91 20.83
N LEU A 105 -14.51 -32.04 22.13
CA LEU A 105 -15.00 -33.16 22.93
C LEU A 105 -16.54 -33.12 23.03
N GLN A 106 -17.13 -31.94 23.25
CA GLN A 106 -18.58 -31.77 23.32
C GLN A 106 -19.26 -32.03 21.98
N SER A 107 -18.72 -31.50 20.88
CA SER A 107 -19.31 -31.61 19.54
C SER A 107 -19.13 -32.99 18.92
N LEU A 108 -17.90 -33.51 18.93
CA LEU A 108 -17.54 -34.70 18.14
C LEU A 108 -17.30 -35.95 18.98
N LYS A 109 -17.34 -35.84 20.32
CA LYS A 109 -17.03 -36.93 21.26
C LYS A 109 -15.69 -37.61 20.98
N SER A 110 -14.75 -36.86 20.41
CA SER A 110 -13.44 -37.37 20.02
C SER A 110 -12.37 -36.82 20.95
N GLU A 111 -11.57 -37.70 21.54
CA GLU A 111 -10.52 -37.35 22.50
C GLU A 111 -9.25 -36.79 21.84
N VAL A 112 -9.07 -37.00 20.53
CA VAL A 112 -7.84 -36.61 19.81
C VAL A 112 -8.16 -35.63 18.70
N SER A 113 -8.14 -34.34 19.04
CA SER A 113 -8.09 -33.29 18.02
C SER A 113 -6.66 -33.14 17.50
N SER A 114 -6.50 -33.22 16.17
CA SER A 114 -5.25 -32.86 15.51
C SER A 114 -4.95 -31.37 15.79
N PRO A 115 -3.81 -31.01 16.41
CA PRO A 115 -3.47 -29.61 16.65
C PRO A 115 -3.46 -28.75 15.40
N ILE A 116 -3.15 -29.36 14.25
CA ILE A 116 -3.14 -28.70 12.94
C ILE A 116 -4.55 -28.21 12.58
N PHE A 117 -5.60 -28.97 12.90
CA PHE A 117 -6.98 -28.58 12.62
C PHE A 117 -7.34 -27.25 13.28
N TYR A 118 -7.28 -27.17 14.61
CA TYR A 118 -7.74 -25.96 15.27
C TYR A 118 -6.78 -24.78 15.08
N GLN A 119 -5.48 -25.01 14.87
CA GLN A 119 -4.53 -23.95 14.53
C GLN A 119 -4.84 -23.35 13.16
N TYR A 120 -5.13 -24.19 12.15
CA TYR A 120 -5.50 -23.71 10.82
C TYR A 120 -6.82 -22.94 10.82
N ILE A 121 -7.85 -23.49 11.47
CA ILE A 121 -9.16 -22.84 11.57
C ILE A 121 -9.03 -21.49 12.30
N THR A 122 -8.26 -21.45 13.40
CA THR A 122 -7.99 -20.21 14.13
C THR A 122 -7.26 -19.18 13.26
N ASP A 123 -6.27 -19.59 12.47
CA ASP A 123 -5.53 -18.71 11.56
C ASP A 123 -6.44 -18.10 10.49
N LYS A 124 -7.26 -18.92 9.82
CA LYS A 124 -8.21 -18.45 8.81
C LYS A 124 -9.26 -17.53 9.42
N PHE A 125 -9.82 -17.90 10.58
CA PHE A 125 -10.76 -17.05 11.30
C PHE A 125 -10.14 -15.70 11.68
N PHE A 126 -8.90 -15.70 12.17
CA PHE A 126 -8.19 -14.47 12.53
C PHE A 126 -7.89 -13.59 11.32
N ARG A 127 -7.52 -14.17 10.16
CA ARG A 127 -7.35 -13.41 8.90
C ARG A 127 -8.64 -12.73 8.45
N GLN A 128 -9.78 -13.40 8.62
CA GLN A 128 -11.08 -12.78 8.35
C GLN A 128 -11.36 -11.63 9.32
N LEU A 129 -11.02 -11.78 10.62
CA LEU A 129 -11.12 -10.67 11.59
C LEU A 129 -10.19 -9.51 11.23
N ILE A 130 -8.96 -9.76 10.76
CA ILE A 130 -8.05 -8.72 10.27
C ILE A 130 -8.71 -7.94 9.14
N ALA A 131 -9.33 -8.61 8.17
CA ALA A 131 -10.03 -7.95 7.08
C ALA A 131 -11.22 -7.09 7.57
N LEU A 132 -11.86 -7.45 8.69
CA LEU A 132 -12.95 -6.66 9.29
C LEU A 132 -12.43 -5.45 10.09
N HIS A 133 -11.30 -5.59 10.79
CA HIS A 133 -10.67 -4.51 11.58
C HIS A 133 -9.87 -3.53 10.71
N PHE A 134 -9.29 -4.04 9.64
CA PHE A 134 -8.50 -3.31 8.65
C PHE A 134 -9.07 -3.59 7.26
N PRO A 135 -10.28 -3.08 6.95
CA PRO A 135 -10.86 -3.23 5.63
C PRO A 135 -9.86 -2.67 4.60
N THR A 136 -9.22 -3.57 3.85
CA THR A 136 -8.51 -3.21 2.63
C THR A 136 -9.54 -2.60 1.70
N GLN A 137 -9.22 -1.44 1.13
CA GLN A 137 -10.12 -0.63 0.32
C GLN A 137 -10.65 -1.34 -0.94
N ASP A 138 -10.29 -2.59 -1.23
CA ASP A 138 -10.80 -3.36 -2.36
C ASP A 138 -12.33 -3.59 -2.34
N ASN A 139 -12.97 -3.56 -1.17
CA ASN A 139 -14.43 -3.72 -1.03
C ASN A 139 -15.18 -2.40 -0.77
N MET A 140 -14.47 -1.28 -0.78
CA MET A 140 -15.06 0.06 -0.79
C MET A 140 -15.00 0.53 -2.24
N GLU A 141 -16.12 0.88 -2.86
CA GLU A 141 -16.11 1.64 -4.11
C GLU A 141 -15.06 2.76 -3.96
N CYS A 142 -13.98 2.63 -4.75
CA CYS A 142 -12.72 3.31 -4.58
C CYS A 142 -12.95 4.83 -4.55
N SER A 143 -13.05 5.36 -3.35
CA SER A 143 -13.08 6.78 -3.06
C SER A 143 -11.81 7.10 -2.29
N GLY A 144 -10.67 7.09 -3.00
CA GLY A 144 -9.45 7.78 -2.56
C GLY A 144 -8.22 6.91 -2.29
N ILE A 145 -7.63 6.33 -3.34
CA ILE A 145 -6.31 6.73 -3.86
C ILE A 145 -6.48 6.79 -5.37
N VAL A 146 -6.35 7.96 -5.98
CA VAL A 146 -6.67 8.14 -7.41
C VAL A 146 -5.50 7.69 -8.30
N LEU A 147 -5.04 6.46 -8.14
CA LEU A 147 -4.17 5.80 -9.12
C LEU A 147 -4.89 5.60 -10.47
N ASP A 148 -6.23 5.51 -10.45
CA ASP A 148 -7.07 5.49 -11.66
C ASP A 148 -7.03 6.78 -12.50
N SER A 149 -6.39 7.86 -12.02
CA SER A 149 -6.24 9.10 -12.80
C SER A 149 -4.92 9.22 -13.56
N LEU A 150 -3.98 8.30 -13.36
CA LEU A 150 -2.73 8.29 -14.11
C LEU A 150 -2.84 7.31 -15.25
N THR A 151 -2.60 7.79 -16.48
CA THR A 151 -2.54 6.88 -17.63
C THR A 151 -1.29 5.99 -17.51
N TYR A 152 -1.28 4.89 -18.27
CA TYR A 152 -0.12 4.02 -18.38
C TYR A 152 1.17 4.79 -18.72
N GLU A 153 1.09 5.74 -19.64
CA GLU A 153 2.21 6.59 -20.02
C GLU A 153 2.64 7.52 -18.88
N GLU A 154 1.70 8.08 -18.12
CA GLU A 154 2.02 8.91 -16.94
C GLU A 154 2.73 8.07 -15.86
N LEU A 155 2.29 6.83 -15.63
CA LEU A 155 2.94 5.91 -14.69
C LEU A 155 4.38 5.56 -15.11
N ASN A 156 4.60 5.30 -16.41
CA ASN A 156 5.94 5.05 -16.95
C ASN A 156 6.88 6.25 -16.74
N VAL A 157 6.39 7.46 -17.06
CA VAL A 157 7.14 8.70 -16.85
C VAL A 157 7.40 8.94 -15.36
N LEU A 158 6.47 8.58 -14.50
CA LEU A 158 6.61 8.72 -13.05
C LEU A 158 7.68 7.77 -12.51
N ARG A 159 7.67 6.50 -12.91
CA ARG A 159 8.69 5.51 -12.52
C ARG A 159 10.07 5.95 -13.01
N TYR A 160 10.14 6.50 -14.23
CA TYR A 160 11.36 7.10 -14.77
C TYR A 160 11.85 8.28 -13.91
N GLY A 161 10.94 9.18 -13.57
CA GLY A 161 11.23 10.33 -12.70
C GLY A 161 11.76 9.89 -11.33
N ALA A 162 11.19 8.82 -10.76
CA ALA A 162 11.60 8.27 -9.48
C ALA A 162 13.06 7.79 -9.52
N GLY A 163 13.41 6.99 -10.53
CA GLY A 163 14.79 6.55 -10.77
C GLY A 163 15.77 7.71 -10.97
N TYR A 164 15.33 8.76 -11.69
CA TYR A 164 16.14 9.98 -11.86
C TYR A 164 16.38 10.69 -10.52
N VAL A 165 15.34 10.84 -9.68
CA VAL A 165 15.46 11.49 -8.37
C VAL A 165 16.41 10.71 -7.47
N CYS A 166 16.28 9.38 -7.38
CA CYS A 166 17.20 8.55 -6.62
C CYS A 166 18.65 8.72 -7.10
N ARG A 167 18.89 8.70 -8.42
CA ARG A 167 20.23 8.93 -8.99
C ARG A 167 20.79 10.30 -8.64
N ALA A 168 19.99 11.35 -8.81
CA ALA A 168 20.40 12.72 -8.55
C ALA A 168 20.73 12.94 -7.07
N LEU A 169 19.93 12.34 -6.17
CA LEU A 169 20.22 12.35 -4.74
C LEU A 169 21.47 11.55 -4.39
N ARG A 170 21.69 10.37 -4.99
CA ARG A 170 22.91 9.58 -4.79
C ARG A 170 24.15 10.39 -5.12
N LYS A 171 24.15 11.12 -6.25
CA LYS A 171 25.23 12.04 -6.63
C LYS A 171 25.37 13.22 -5.67
N LYS A 172 24.27 13.78 -5.16
CA LYS A 172 24.28 14.90 -4.22
C LYS A 172 24.79 14.50 -2.83
N VAL A 173 24.41 13.31 -2.37
CA VAL A 173 24.82 12.74 -1.07
C VAL A 173 26.27 12.27 -1.12
N SER A 174 26.73 11.72 -2.25
CA SER A 174 28.10 11.21 -2.37
C SER A 174 29.19 12.28 -2.16
N ALA A 175 28.83 13.56 -2.31
CA ALA A 175 29.67 14.72 -2.07
C ALA A 175 29.65 15.24 -0.61
N LYS A 176 28.79 14.71 0.27
CA LYS A 176 28.65 15.19 1.66
C LYS A 176 29.60 14.46 2.63
N PRO A 177 30.02 15.12 3.74
CA PRO A 177 30.56 14.40 4.90
C PRO A 177 29.47 13.52 5.53
N ASN A 178 29.83 12.36 6.07
CA ASN A 178 28.89 11.38 6.67
C ASN A 178 27.84 10.81 5.71
N LYS A 179 28.23 10.58 4.45
CA LYS A 179 27.36 10.05 3.38
C LYS A 179 26.92 8.59 3.53
N LYS A 180 27.59 7.78 4.35
CA LYS A 180 27.45 6.32 4.34
C LYS A 180 26.03 5.88 4.64
N GLU A 181 25.44 6.38 5.73
CA GLU A 181 24.08 6.00 6.15
C GLU A 181 23.03 6.45 5.13
N LEU A 182 23.11 7.69 4.64
CA LEU A 182 22.19 8.18 3.61
C LEU A 182 22.30 7.42 2.28
N LEU A 183 23.49 6.94 1.92
CA LEU A 183 23.68 6.13 0.72
C LEU A 183 23.07 4.74 0.90
N LEU A 184 23.26 4.10 2.06
CA LEU A 184 22.62 2.81 2.36
C LEU A 184 21.10 2.95 2.35
N SER A 185 20.54 3.97 3.02
CA SER A 185 19.10 4.24 2.97
C SER A 185 18.59 4.60 1.58
N LEU A 186 19.42 5.16 0.70
CA LEU A 186 19.07 5.37 -0.71
C LEU A 186 19.06 4.07 -1.50
N ASP A 187 19.92 3.12 -1.16
CA ASP A 187 19.99 1.83 -1.84
C ASP A 187 18.75 0.96 -1.52
N GLU A 188 18.13 1.10 -0.34
CA GLU A 188 16.83 0.46 0.00
C GLU A 188 15.64 0.91 -0.88
N LEU A 189 15.76 2.04 -1.58
CA LEU A 189 14.74 2.50 -2.54
C LEU A 189 14.85 1.82 -3.90
N LEU A 190 15.93 1.06 -4.12
CA LEU A 190 16.30 0.51 -5.41
C LEU A 190 15.95 -0.96 -5.48
N GLU A 191 15.71 -1.42 -6.71
CA GLU A 191 15.51 -2.83 -7.01
C GLU A 191 16.76 -3.36 -7.73
N ASP A 192 17.18 -4.57 -7.38
CA ASP A 192 18.21 -5.28 -8.12
C ASP A 192 17.61 -5.76 -9.45
N GLN A 193 18.32 -5.52 -10.57
CA GLN A 193 17.84 -5.84 -11.92
C GLN A 193 17.53 -7.34 -12.13
N GLU A 194 18.01 -8.21 -11.25
CA GLU A 194 17.86 -9.67 -11.35
C GLU A 194 16.67 -10.21 -10.54
N GLU A 195 15.95 -9.36 -9.80
CA GLU A 195 14.86 -9.80 -8.95
C GLU A 195 13.59 -10.05 -9.78
N ASN A 196 13.26 -11.32 -10.00
CA ASN A 196 12.04 -11.78 -10.70
C ASN A 196 10.80 -11.55 -9.82
N GLY A 197 10.42 -10.28 -9.65
CA GLY A 197 9.18 -9.88 -9.00
C GLY A 197 7.93 -10.16 -9.86
N SER A 198 6.77 -9.82 -9.30
CA SER A 198 5.50 -9.74 -10.04
C SER A 198 5.66 -8.91 -11.32
N TYR A 199 5.11 -9.38 -12.44
CA TYR A 199 5.10 -8.66 -13.71
C TYR A 199 4.45 -7.27 -13.55
N ASP A 200 5.24 -6.21 -13.78
CA ASP A 200 4.76 -4.82 -13.84
C ASP A 200 5.16 -4.24 -15.20
N PRO A 201 4.20 -3.91 -16.09
CA PRO A 201 4.49 -3.41 -17.44
C PRO A 201 5.22 -2.07 -17.43
N THR A 202 5.19 -1.32 -16.34
CA THR A 202 5.96 -0.06 -16.21
C THR A 202 7.46 -0.31 -16.08
N LYS A 203 7.90 -1.50 -15.62
CA LYS A 203 9.32 -1.89 -15.58
C LYS A 203 9.86 -2.15 -16.99
N ASP A 204 9.08 -2.84 -17.83
CA ASP A 204 9.46 -3.12 -19.23
C ASP A 204 9.75 -1.84 -20.03
N TRP A 205 8.93 -0.80 -19.82
CA TRP A 205 9.13 0.48 -20.50
C TRP A 205 10.45 1.15 -20.08
N ILE A 206 10.81 1.03 -18.79
CA ILE A 206 12.08 1.54 -18.28
C ILE A 206 13.24 0.79 -18.91
N ASP A 207 13.17 -0.53 -19.02
CA ASP A 207 14.22 -1.35 -19.64
C ASP A 207 14.50 -0.97 -21.09
N ILE A 208 13.44 -0.71 -21.86
CA ILE A 208 13.57 -0.28 -23.26
C ILE A 208 14.19 1.13 -23.37
N THR A 209 13.89 2.00 -22.42
CA THR A 209 14.27 3.43 -22.49
C THR A 209 15.62 3.72 -21.82
N ASN A 210 16.02 2.91 -20.84
CA ASN A 210 17.21 3.13 -20.04
C ASN A 210 18.48 2.86 -20.86
N ARG A 211 19.41 3.83 -20.85
CA ARG A 211 20.71 3.75 -21.55
C ARG A 211 21.88 3.61 -20.58
N GLY A 212 21.70 2.86 -19.50
CA GLY A 212 22.68 2.64 -18.43
C GLY A 212 22.84 3.82 -17.46
N GLY A 213 21.87 4.75 -17.46
CA GLY A 213 21.93 5.97 -16.68
C GLY A 213 20.81 6.11 -15.65
N LEU A 214 19.81 5.25 -15.64
CA LEU A 214 18.70 5.33 -14.69
C LEU A 214 18.86 4.24 -13.63
N LEU A 215 18.46 4.55 -12.39
CA LEU A 215 18.33 3.56 -11.32
C LEU A 215 16.90 3.00 -11.32
N TYR A 216 16.79 1.70 -11.07
CA TYR A 216 15.51 1.02 -10.91
C TYR A 216 15.05 1.20 -9.48
N VAL A 217 13.80 1.62 -9.29
CA VAL A 217 13.20 1.80 -7.97
C VAL A 217 12.32 0.60 -7.64
N SER A 218 12.35 0.17 -6.38
CA SER A 218 11.46 -0.88 -5.89
C SER A 218 9.99 -0.48 -6.02
N ASP A 219 9.09 -1.46 -6.00
CA ASP A 219 7.67 -1.22 -6.16
C ASP A 219 7.09 -0.41 -4.99
N GLU A 220 7.61 -0.62 -3.78
CA GLU A 220 7.29 0.15 -2.59
C GLU A 220 7.71 1.62 -2.74
N ALA A 221 8.93 1.86 -3.24
CA ALA A 221 9.41 3.20 -3.53
C ALA A 221 8.57 3.86 -4.62
N PHE A 222 8.22 3.13 -5.68
CA PHE A 222 7.38 3.62 -6.76
C PHE A 222 5.98 4.03 -6.27
N ARG A 223 5.33 3.22 -5.43
CA ARG A 223 4.03 3.56 -4.81
C ARG A 223 4.12 4.85 -3.99
N MET A 224 5.21 5.06 -3.24
CA MET A 224 5.45 6.32 -2.54
C MET A 224 5.52 7.50 -3.53
N PHE A 225 6.25 7.38 -4.63
CA PHE A 225 6.31 8.45 -5.64
C PHE A 225 4.94 8.74 -6.28
N CYS A 226 4.10 7.73 -6.50
CA CYS A 226 2.72 7.92 -6.95
C CYS A 226 1.92 8.77 -5.94
N ALA A 227 2.01 8.45 -4.65
CA ALA A 227 1.34 9.21 -3.59
C ALA A 227 1.85 10.66 -3.50
N ILE A 228 3.16 10.89 -3.69
CA ILE A 228 3.75 12.23 -3.76
C ILE A 228 3.16 13.00 -4.96
N GLU A 229 3.13 12.38 -6.14
CA GLU A 229 2.65 13.03 -7.36
C GLU A 229 1.17 13.41 -7.27
N GLU A 230 0.35 12.60 -6.61
CA GLU A 230 -1.07 12.92 -6.40
C GLU A 230 -1.25 14.26 -5.66
N VAL A 231 -0.49 14.48 -4.59
CA VAL A 231 -0.50 15.76 -3.84
C VAL A 231 0.04 16.90 -4.72
N VAL A 232 1.08 16.63 -5.50
CA VAL A 232 1.70 17.61 -6.39
C VAL A 232 0.77 18.06 -7.52
N ARG A 233 0.03 17.14 -8.17
CA ARG A 233 -0.96 17.45 -9.23
C ARG A 233 -2.11 18.32 -8.73
N GLN A 234 -2.47 18.23 -7.45
CA GLN A 234 -3.47 19.12 -6.86
C GLN A 234 -3.01 20.59 -6.83
N HIS A 235 -1.70 20.84 -6.81
CA HIS A 235 -1.13 22.19 -6.73
C HIS A 235 -0.72 22.74 -8.10
N PHE A 236 -0.14 21.92 -8.97
CA PHE A 236 0.27 22.33 -10.31
C PHE A 236 -0.84 22.13 -11.34
N ARG A 237 -1.93 22.90 -11.19
CA ARG A 237 -3.05 22.94 -12.14
C ARG A 237 -2.87 24.10 -13.11
N LYS A 238 -3.45 23.99 -14.32
CA LYS A 238 -3.39 25.08 -15.31
C LYS A 238 -3.90 26.41 -14.74
N ASP A 239 -4.93 26.39 -13.92
CA ASP A 239 -5.51 27.62 -13.39
C ASP A 239 -4.73 28.21 -12.20
N SER A 240 -3.93 27.41 -11.49
CA SER A 240 -3.15 27.85 -10.32
C SER A 240 -1.83 28.54 -10.67
N ALA A 241 -1.44 28.58 -11.94
CA ALA A 241 -0.19 29.21 -12.37
C ALA A 241 -0.09 30.71 -12.01
N LYS A 242 -1.23 31.39 -11.81
CA LYS A 242 -1.30 32.81 -11.45
C LYS A 242 -1.12 33.07 -9.96
N ASP A 243 -1.32 32.05 -9.11
CA ASP A 243 -1.37 32.17 -7.66
C ASP A 243 -0.09 31.67 -6.98
N ILE A 244 0.98 31.43 -7.75
CA ILE A 244 2.26 30.93 -7.24
C ILE A 244 2.96 32.02 -6.42
N SER A 245 3.02 31.81 -5.09
CA SER A 245 3.66 32.72 -4.13
C SER A 245 5.08 32.29 -3.77
N THR A 246 5.89 33.24 -3.27
CA THR A 246 7.21 33.00 -2.65
C THR A 246 7.05 32.31 -1.30
N GLY A 247 6.78 31.01 -1.32
CA GLY A 247 6.56 30.18 -0.12
C GLY A 247 5.93 28.84 -0.45
N MET A 248 5.23 28.76 -1.59
CA MET A 248 4.50 27.59 -2.05
C MET A 248 5.33 26.29 -2.04
N LYS A 249 6.62 26.34 -2.41
CA LYS A 249 7.47 25.14 -2.41
C LYS A 249 7.55 24.51 -1.01
N LYS A 250 7.79 25.33 0.01
CA LYS A 250 7.94 24.86 1.40
C LYS A 250 6.61 24.30 1.91
N GLU A 251 5.52 25.03 1.70
CA GLU A 251 4.17 24.60 2.09
C GLU A 251 3.78 23.27 1.41
N LEU A 252 4.12 23.11 0.14
CA LEU A 252 3.88 21.87 -0.59
C LEU A 252 4.73 20.72 -0.04
N CYS A 253 6.00 20.94 0.27
CA CYS A 253 6.85 19.92 0.91
C CYS A 253 6.30 19.50 2.28
N ASP A 254 5.87 20.47 3.10
CA ASP A 254 5.28 20.22 4.42
C ASP A 254 3.96 19.44 4.30
N ARG A 255 3.15 19.77 3.30
CA ARG A 255 1.90 19.04 3.01
C ARG A 255 2.15 17.60 2.55
N ILE A 256 3.10 17.39 1.65
CA ILE A 256 3.47 16.05 1.16
C ILE A 256 4.01 15.20 2.32
N THR A 257 4.90 15.74 3.13
CA THR A 257 5.52 15.02 4.25
C THR A 257 4.58 14.77 5.42
N SER A 258 3.44 15.48 5.47
CA SER A 258 2.37 15.27 6.45
C SER A 258 1.20 14.44 5.89
N ASN A 259 1.25 14.04 4.61
CA ASN A 259 0.17 13.26 3.99
C ASN A 259 0.20 11.80 4.48
N GLU A 260 -0.97 11.27 4.85
CA GLU A 260 -1.11 9.92 5.40
C GLU A 260 -0.67 8.82 4.44
N PHE A 261 -1.00 8.94 3.15
CA PHE A 261 -0.62 7.93 2.15
C PHE A 261 0.87 7.95 1.84
N VAL A 262 1.46 9.15 1.72
CA VAL A 262 2.90 9.32 1.55
C VAL A 262 3.65 8.77 2.75
N THR A 263 3.24 9.13 3.97
CA THR A 263 3.89 8.66 5.20
C THR A 263 3.74 7.16 5.39
N SER A 264 2.57 6.59 5.12
CA SER A 264 2.34 5.14 5.19
C SER A 264 3.20 4.37 4.18
N SER A 265 3.27 4.86 2.93
CA SER A 265 4.13 4.25 1.89
C SER A 265 5.60 4.37 2.25
N TRP A 266 6.02 5.51 2.80
CA TRP A 266 7.38 5.72 3.28
C TRP A 266 7.74 4.81 4.45
N GLU A 267 6.82 4.53 5.38
CA GLU A 267 7.07 3.63 6.51
C GLU A 267 7.36 2.18 6.06
N VAL A 268 6.81 1.75 4.94
CA VAL A 268 7.13 0.44 4.33
C VAL A 268 8.55 0.43 3.80
N VAL A 269 8.91 1.46 3.02
CA VAL A 269 10.25 1.60 2.43
C VAL A 269 11.33 1.79 3.49
N ALA A 270 11.04 2.56 4.53
CA ALA A 270 12.01 2.98 5.54
C ALA A 270 12.05 2.05 6.77
N VAL A 271 11.57 0.81 6.64
CA VAL A 271 11.42 -0.14 7.75
C VAL A 271 12.75 -0.40 8.47
N ASP A 272 13.84 -0.53 7.72
CA ASP A 272 15.17 -0.82 8.25
C ASP A 272 16.07 0.43 8.39
N MET A 273 15.50 1.62 8.15
CA MET A 273 16.25 2.88 8.24
C MET A 273 16.23 3.44 9.66
N ASP A 274 17.34 4.07 10.07
CA ASP A 274 17.30 4.95 11.23
C ASP A 274 16.24 6.04 11.02
N ARG A 275 15.45 6.32 12.07
CA ARG A 275 14.31 7.25 11.97
C ARG A 275 14.73 8.66 11.58
N THR A 276 15.88 9.13 12.05
CA THR A 276 16.37 10.48 11.75
C THR A 276 16.91 10.56 10.33
N VAL A 277 17.68 9.56 9.91
CA VAL A 277 18.20 9.42 8.54
C VAL A 277 17.06 9.27 7.53
N GLY A 278 16.10 8.39 7.80
CA GLY A 278 14.94 8.18 6.94
C GLY A 278 14.11 9.44 6.78
N LYS A 279 13.81 10.16 7.88
CA LYS A 279 13.09 11.45 7.79
C LYS A 279 13.88 12.48 6.95
N GLN A 280 15.20 12.54 7.13
CA GLN A 280 16.05 13.41 6.34
C GLN A 280 16.01 13.05 4.84
N LEU A 281 16.06 11.77 4.52
CA LEU A 281 16.01 11.27 3.16
C LEU A 281 14.67 11.57 2.48
N LEU A 282 13.54 11.32 3.15
CA LEU A 282 12.20 11.68 2.65
C LEU A 282 12.12 13.16 2.30
N ASN A 283 12.61 14.04 3.19
CA ASN A 283 12.61 15.48 2.94
C ASN A 283 13.46 15.84 1.69
N MET A 284 14.60 15.16 1.49
CA MET A 284 15.44 15.37 0.31
C MET A 284 14.77 14.90 -0.99
N ILE A 285 14.03 13.78 -0.94
CA ILE A 285 13.23 13.24 -2.05
C ILE A 285 12.13 14.22 -2.43
N VAL A 286 11.31 14.63 -1.45
CA VAL A 286 10.18 15.54 -1.67
C VAL A 286 10.66 16.89 -2.20
N ASP A 287 11.71 17.46 -1.61
CA ASP A 287 12.28 18.73 -2.06
C ASP A 287 12.73 18.66 -3.53
N LEU A 288 13.43 17.59 -3.92
CA LEU A 288 13.90 17.42 -5.28
C LEU A 288 12.75 17.14 -6.24
N TRP A 289 11.80 16.28 -5.88
CA TRP A 289 10.63 15.97 -6.70
C TRP A 289 9.81 17.22 -7.01
N VAL A 290 9.45 17.99 -5.98
CA VAL A 290 8.72 19.26 -6.14
C VAL A 290 9.49 20.24 -7.01
N THR A 291 10.81 20.30 -6.87
CA THR A 291 11.66 21.16 -7.70
C THR A 291 11.61 20.76 -9.18
N VAL A 292 11.79 19.47 -9.48
CA VAL A 292 11.73 18.93 -10.85
C VAL A 292 10.36 19.19 -11.46
N ARG A 293 9.28 18.84 -10.75
CA ARG A 293 7.90 19.04 -11.23
C ARG A 293 7.57 20.52 -11.41
N GLY A 294 8.02 21.39 -10.51
CA GLY A 294 7.86 22.84 -10.64
C GLY A 294 8.52 23.42 -11.90
N PHE A 295 9.74 23.00 -12.21
CA PHE A 295 10.41 23.41 -13.46
C PHE A 295 9.70 22.86 -14.70
N SER A 296 9.29 21.59 -14.69
CA SER A 296 8.53 21.00 -15.80
C SER A 296 7.20 21.72 -16.03
N PHE A 297 6.48 22.05 -14.96
CA PHE A 297 5.22 22.78 -15.02
C PHE A 297 5.40 24.19 -15.59
N ALA A 298 6.39 24.94 -15.09
CA ALA A 298 6.70 26.28 -15.60
C ALA A 298 7.09 26.24 -17.08
N GLY A 299 7.89 25.26 -17.49
CA GLY A 299 8.26 25.05 -18.90
C GLY A 299 7.05 24.79 -19.79
N ALA A 300 6.16 23.88 -19.39
CA ALA A 300 4.93 23.59 -20.12
C ALA A 300 4.01 24.82 -20.22
N TRP A 301 3.88 25.59 -19.14
CA TRP A 301 3.09 26.82 -19.11
C TRP A 301 3.63 27.89 -20.07
N LEU A 302 4.96 28.09 -20.08
CA LEU A 302 5.62 29.03 -20.99
C LEU A 302 5.42 28.62 -22.46
N GLU A 303 5.50 27.33 -22.78
CA GLU A 303 5.24 26.86 -24.14
C GLU A 303 3.78 27.06 -24.56
N LEU A 304 2.81 26.80 -23.67
CA LEU A 304 1.40 27.10 -23.94
C LEU A 304 1.18 28.60 -24.18
N TYR A 305 1.83 29.46 -23.40
CA TYR A 305 1.78 30.90 -23.59
C TYR A 305 2.36 31.32 -24.94
N LYS A 306 3.54 30.81 -25.33
CA LYS A 306 4.18 31.06 -26.64
C LYS A 306 3.29 30.61 -27.80
N GLN A 307 2.62 29.46 -27.69
CA GLN A 307 1.72 28.97 -28.73
C GLN A 307 0.49 29.87 -28.91
N ARG A 308 -0.08 30.36 -27.80
CA ARG A 308 -1.22 31.31 -27.85
C ARG A 308 -0.82 32.65 -28.45
N THR A 309 0.32 33.21 -28.06
CA THR A 309 0.79 34.51 -28.61
C THR A 309 1.16 34.41 -30.08
N LYS A 310 1.82 33.32 -30.53
CA LYS A 310 2.12 33.08 -31.95
C LYS A 310 0.86 32.98 -32.83
N LYS A 311 -0.18 32.27 -32.38
CA LYS A 311 -1.46 32.17 -33.11
C LYS A 311 -2.15 33.54 -33.24
N ASN A 312 -2.11 34.35 -32.18
CA ASN A 312 -2.70 35.70 -32.21
C ASN A 312 -1.95 36.65 -33.15
N LEU A 313 -0.62 36.52 -33.26
CA LEU A 313 0.19 37.32 -34.19
C LEU A 313 -0.08 36.97 -35.67
N GLN A 314 -0.35 35.71 -36.00
CA GLN A 314 -0.68 35.29 -37.38
C GLN A 314 -2.06 35.78 -37.87
N CYS A 315 -3.01 36.01 -36.95
CA CYS A 315 -4.31 36.63 -37.28
C CYS A 315 -4.29 38.16 -37.30
N SER A 316 -3.25 38.80 -36.75
CA SER A 316 -3.09 40.24 -36.89
C SER A 316 -2.57 40.58 -38.28
N LYS A 317 -3.28 41.44 -39.04
CA LYS A 317 -2.74 42.00 -40.30
C LYS A 317 -1.40 42.63 -39.95
N GLY A 318 -0.31 42.15 -40.57
CA GLY A 318 1.02 42.66 -40.29
C GLY A 318 1.06 44.19 -40.44
N LEU A 319 1.83 44.87 -39.59
CA LEU A 319 1.85 46.34 -39.46
C LEU A 319 1.90 47.07 -40.82
N ARG A 320 2.62 46.51 -41.80
CA ARG A 320 2.66 47.03 -43.18
C ARG A 320 1.27 47.09 -43.84
N LYS A 321 0.43 46.06 -43.71
CA LYS A 321 -0.93 46.04 -44.29
C LYS A 321 -1.88 47.04 -43.64
N VAL A 322 -1.65 47.41 -42.37
CA VAL A 322 -2.48 48.40 -41.66
C VAL A 322 -2.12 49.82 -42.10
N LEU A 323 -0.84 50.09 -42.34
CA LEU A 323 -0.35 51.40 -42.82
C LEU A 323 -0.78 51.73 -44.26
N TYR A 324 -1.02 50.72 -45.11
CA TYR A 324 -1.53 50.93 -46.48
C TYR A 324 -3.07 51.03 -46.58
N THR A 325 -3.80 50.87 -45.47
CA THR A 325 -5.28 50.95 -45.44
C THR A 325 -5.81 52.23 -44.82
N GLN A 326 -4.97 53.22 -44.51
CA GLN A 326 -5.48 54.53 -44.15
C GLN A 326 -5.98 55.24 -45.42
N PRO A 327 -7.25 55.69 -45.47
CA PRO A 327 -7.72 56.50 -46.57
C PRO A 327 -6.95 57.83 -46.54
N THR A 328 -6.31 58.17 -47.65
CA THR A 328 -5.92 59.55 -47.92
C THR A 328 -7.19 60.34 -48.14
N ASP A 329 -7.47 61.29 -47.25
CA ASP A 329 -8.50 62.33 -47.42
C ASP A 329 -8.29 63.15 -48.71
#